data_AF-A0A1G6Q8S7-F1
#
_entry.id   AF-A0A1G6Q8S7-F1
#
_cell.length_a   1.000
_cell.length_b   1.000
_cell.length_c   1.000
_cell.angle_alpha   90.00
_cell.angle_beta   90.00
_cell.angle_gamma   90.00
#
_symmetry.space_group_name_H-M   'P 1'
#
loop_
_entity.id
_entity.type
_entity.pdbx_description
1 polymer ?
#
loop_
_entity_poly.entity_id
_entity_poly.type
_entity_poly.pdbx_seq_one_letter_code
_entity_poly.pdbx_strand_id
1 'polypeptide(L)'
;MFEIINLNDKEWNLNKEINTSGRNKKYWFRNNKEEVLFKFIKPNTREHVSEKIAYEIGELLNISVARYDFASYNNNEGSISYNFKEKESNIEYFEIVKFIMDEYPNYDFNTMKNENNGKDYSFELCLEILENLNGEKLIEDYIRMILFDALIGNSDRHHSNWGLYNKRDKYYFAPLYDHSPSLGFNLTDKKIKQFYKDKRYQNSVLYSNSKSLLKIKDKNITKHFDIVK
;
A
#
# COMPACT_ATOMS: atom_id res chain seq x y z
N MET A 1 6.20 11.71 20.94
CA MET A 1 7.29 10.82 20.45
C MET A 1 6.64 9.46 20.24
N PHE A 2 6.84 8.81 19.09
CA PHE A 2 6.25 7.50 18.83
C PHE A 2 6.94 6.44 19.67
N GLU A 3 6.18 5.47 20.16
CA GLU A 3 6.70 4.29 20.85
C GLU A 3 7.44 3.37 19.87
N ILE A 4 8.50 2.71 20.35
CA ILE A 4 9.22 1.67 19.59
C ILE A 4 8.98 0.34 20.28
N ILE A 5 8.25 -0.54 19.62
CA ILE A 5 7.88 -1.85 20.15
C ILE A 5 9.10 -2.80 20.10
N ASN A 6 9.44 -3.43 21.22
CA ASN A 6 10.54 -4.39 21.29
C ASN A 6 10.05 -5.82 21.00
N LEU A 7 10.39 -6.36 19.84
CA LEU A 7 10.01 -7.71 19.43
C LEU A 7 10.85 -8.82 20.07
N ASN A 8 11.86 -8.46 20.88
CA ASN A 8 12.56 -9.42 21.74
C ASN A 8 11.85 -9.65 23.08
N ASP A 9 10.81 -8.87 23.37
CA ASP A 9 10.00 -9.06 24.58
C ASP A 9 9.32 -10.44 24.53
N LYS A 10 9.22 -11.09 25.69
CA LYS A 10 8.73 -12.47 25.83
C LYS A 10 7.28 -12.67 25.34
N GLU A 11 6.55 -11.60 25.12
CA GLU A 11 5.18 -11.63 24.58
C GLU A 11 5.16 -11.96 23.08
N TRP A 12 6.24 -11.65 22.35
CA TRP A 12 6.35 -11.89 20.93
C TRP A 12 7.07 -13.20 20.62
N ASN A 13 6.44 -14.00 19.77
CA ASN A 13 7.02 -15.24 19.27
C ASN A 13 7.27 -15.11 17.77
N LEU A 14 8.48 -15.42 17.33
CA LEU A 14 8.79 -15.51 15.91
C LEU A 14 8.01 -16.67 15.29
N ASN A 15 7.09 -16.36 14.38
CA ASN A 15 6.20 -17.34 13.75
C ASN A 15 6.77 -17.84 12.41
N LYS A 16 7.24 -16.93 11.55
CA LYS A 16 7.71 -17.27 10.20
C LYS A 16 8.71 -16.26 9.66
N GLU A 17 9.77 -16.74 9.03
CA GLU A 17 10.67 -15.92 8.21
C GLU A 17 10.17 -15.86 6.76
N ILE A 18 10.14 -14.67 6.18
CA ILE A 18 9.91 -14.46 4.75
C ILE A 18 11.23 -14.04 4.12
N ASN A 19 11.84 -14.98 3.40
CA ASN A 19 12.97 -14.70 2.54
C ASN A 19 12.45 -14.20 1.19
N THR A 20 12.39 -12.88 1.03
CA THR A 20 12.28 -12.27 -0.30
C THR A 20 13.67 -11.97 -0.85
N SER A 21 13.83 -11.85 -2.16
CA SER A 21 15.13 -11.65 -2.81
C SER A 21 15.82 -10.37 -2.30
N GLY A 22 17.10 -10.48 -1.93
CA GLY A 22 17.94 -9.36 -1.47
C GLY A 22 17.80 -8.99 0.02
N ARG A 23 17.91 -7.69 0.35
CA ARG A 23 17.93 -7.14 1.74
C ARG A 23 16.52 -6.88 2.31
N ASN A 24 15.49 -7.46 1.72
CA ASN A 24 14.08 -7.28 2.08
C ASN A 24 13.61 -8.36 3.06
N LYS A 25 14.43 -8.69 4.07
CA LYS A 25 14.04 -9.68 5.07
C LYS A 25 12.79 -9.19 5.80
N LYS A 26 11.83 -10.08 5.99
CA LYS A 26 10.63 -9.80 6.79
C LYS A 26 10.38 -10.96 7.72
N TYR A 27 9.88 -10.68 8.91
CA TYR A 27 9.59 -11.69 9.93
C TYR A 27 8.16 -11.52 10.43
N TRP A 28 7.38 -12.59 10.40
CA TRP A 28 6.10 -12.64 11.10
C TRP A 28 6.35 -12.95 12.56
N PHE A 29 5.85 -12.10 13.44
CA PHE A 29 5.76 -12.31 14.86
C PHE A 29 4.30 -12.45 15.27
N ARG A 30 4.07 -13.15 16.38
CA ARG A 30 2.73 -13.32 16.94
C ARG A 30 2.77 -13.27 18.46
N ASN A 31 1.78 -12.62 19.04
CA ASN A 31 1.46 -12.70 20.46
C ASN A 31 0.03 -13.24 20.65
N ASN A 32 -0.50 -13.19 21.88
CA ASN A 32 -1.85 -13.69 22.18
C ASN A 32 -2.99 -12.87 21.53
N LYS A 33 -2.72 -11.63 21.12
CA LYS A 33 -3.71 -10.70 20.58
C LYS A 33 -3.65 -10.60 19.06
N GLU A 34 -2.45 -10.61 18.49
CA GLU A 34 -2.23 -10.20 17.10
C GLU A 34 -0.99 -10.84 16.47
N GLU A 35 -0.93 -10.73 15.14
CA GLU A 35 0.19 -11.17 14.31
C GLU A 35 0.68 -9.95 13.52
N VAL A 36 2.00 -9.78 13.43
CA VAL A 36 2.63 -8.59 12.84
C VAL A 36 3.79 -8.97 11.93
N LEU A 37 3.95 -8.22 10.84
CA LEU A 37 5.04 -8.36 9.91
C LEU A 37 6.09 -7.30 10.18
N PHE A 38 7.23 -7.70 10.76
CA PHE A 38 8.39 -6.84 10.91
C PHE A 38 9.14 -6.68 9.59
N LYS A 39 9.36 -5.43 9.19
CA LYS A 39 10.13 -5.00 8.02
C LYS A 39 11.35 -4.20 8.49
N PHE A 40 12.56 -4.64 8.15
CA PHE A 40 13.79 -3.89 8.45
C PHE A 40 13.86 -2.60 7.65
N ILE A 41 14.58 -1.61 8.21
CA ILE A 41 14.93 -0.41 7.47
C ILE A 41 15.80 -0.77 6.26
N LYS A 42 15.34 -0.41 5.06
CA LYS A 42 16.17 -0.47 3.86
C LYS A 42 17.21 0.68 3.91
N PRO A 43 18.50 0.40 3.69
CA PRO A 43 19.54 1.44 3.69
C PRO A 43 19.24 2.60 2.75
N ASN A 44 19.54 3.83 3.18
CA ASN A 44 19.33 5.06 2.41
C ASN A 44 17.86 5.37 2.06
N THR A 45 16.92 4.76 2.79
CA THR A 45 15.49 5.05 2.64
C THR A 45 14.85 5.38 3.98
N ARG A 46 13.64 5.88 3.92
CA ARG A 46 12.75 6.24 5.02
C ARG A 46 11.39 5.57 4.86
N GLU A 47 11.33 4.41 4.19
CA GLU A 47 10.09 3.68 3.92
C GLU A 47 9.29 3.40 5.20
N HIS A 48 9.95 2.94 6.27
CA HIS A 48 9.34 2.75 7.60
C HIS A 48 8.65 4.02 8.15
N VAL A 49 9.23 5.20 7.90
CA VAL A 49 8.63 6.49 8.28
C VAL A 49 7.44 6.80 7.37
N SER A 50 7.56 6.58 6.06
CA SER A 50 6.46 6.78 5.11
C SER A 50 5.25 5.91 5.44
N GLU A 51 5.46 4.63 5.79
CA GLU A 51 4.40 3.71 6.23
C GLU A 51 3.70 4.22 7.50
N LYS A 52 4.46 4.61 8.52
CA LYS A 52 3.90 5.14 9.76
C LYS A 52 3.12 6.42 9.52
N ILE A 53 3.68 7.39 8.78
CA ILE A 53 2.98 8.65 8.49
C ILE A 53 1.74 8.40 7.64
N ALA A 54 1.78 7.49 6.66
CA ALA A 54 0.60 7.14 5.87
C ALA A 54 -0.52 6.57 6.77
N TYR A 55 -0.19 5.69 7.72
CA TYR A 55 -1.15 5.21 8.71
C TYR A 55 -1.77 6.35 9.52
N GLU A 56 -0.94 7.24 10.09
CA GLU A 56 -1.43 8.38 10.89
C GLU A 56 -2.31 9.34 10.08
N ILE A 57 -1.97 9.61 8.81
CA ILE A 57 -2.80 10.43 7.91
C ILE A 57 -4.13 9.70 7.61
N GLY A 58 -4.09 8.39 7.38
CA GLY A 58 -5.28 7.57 7.15
C GLY A 58 -6.28 7.67 8.31
N GLU A 59 -5.80 7.51 9.54
CA GLU A 59 -6.61 7.64 10.76
C GLU A 59 -7.25 9.02 10.87
N LEU A 60 -6.48 10.10 10.61
CA LEU A 60 -6.98 11.47 10.64
C LEU A 60 -8.08 11.73 9.60
N LEU A 61 -8.03 11.03 8.47
CA LEU A 61 -8.99 11.16 7.37
C LEU A 61 -10.14 10.15 7.46
N ASN A 62 -10.17 9.28 8.48
CA ASN A 62 -11.07 8.14 8.58
C ASN A 62 -11.02 7.23 7.34
N ILE A 63 -9.82 7.03 6.79
CA ILE A 63 -9.56 6.07 5.72
C ILE A 63 -8.96 4.82 6.35
N SER A 64 -9.56 3.66 6.07
CA SER A 64 -9.06 2.39 6.61
C SER A 64 -7.68 2.09 6.03
N VAL A 65 -6.65 2.16 6.87
CA VAL A 65 -5.26 1.86 6.54
C VAL A 65 -4.77 0.80 7.51
N ALA A 66 -4.02 -0.18 7.02
CA ALA A 66 -3.39 -1.18 7.86
C ALA A 66 -2.50 -0.49 8.91
N ARG A 67 -2.64 -0.89 10.17
CA ARG A 67 -1.87 -0.27 11.26
C ARG A 67 -0.37 -0.49 11.06
N TYR A 68 0.39 0.55 11.37
CA TYR A 68 1.84 0.52 11.41
C TYR A 68 2.38 1.15 12.68
N ASP A 69 3.45 0.56 13.22
CA ASP A 69 4.23 1.11 14.33
C ASP A 69 5.72 0.90 14.10
N PHE A 70 6.54 1.68 14.82
CA PHE A 70 7.98 1.45 14.84
C PHE A 70 8.31 0.29 15.78
N ALA A 71 9.32 -0.48 15.43
CA ALA A 71 9.73 -1.63 16.22
C ALA A 71 11.23 -1.87 16.14
N SER A 72 11.73 -2.65 17.09
CA SER A 72 13.10 -3.16 17.09
C SER A 72 13.14 -4.67 17.33
N TYR A 73 14.10 -5.35 16.71
CA TYR A 73 14.35 -6.79 16.85
C TYR A 73 15.85 -7.08 16.73
N ASN A 74 16.43 -7.84 17.67
CA ASN A 74 17.87 -8.13 17.72
C ASN A 74 18.77 -6.90 17.41
N ASN A 75 18.56 -5.77 18.10
CA ASN A 75 19.28 -4.50 17.91
C ASN A 75 19.11 -3.82 16.53
N ASN A 76 18.18 -4.28 15.71
CA ASN A 76 17.85 -3.64 14.43
C ASN A 76 16.50 -2.91 14.55
N GLU A 77 16.43 -1.70 14.00
CA GLU A 77 15.19 -0.92 13.90
C GLU A 77 14.43 -1.25 12.62
N GLY A 78 13.12 -0.98 12.64
CA GLY A 78 12.21 -1.24 11.53
C GLY A 78 10.81 -0.71 11.79
N SER A 79 9.87 -1.26 11.04
CA SER A 79 8.44 -1.06 11.24
C SER A 79 7.74 -2.40 11.33
N ILE A 80 6.61 -2.44 12.03
CA ILE A 80 5.68 -3.56 12.00
C ILE A 80 4.41 -3.14 11.28
N SER A 81 3.89 -4.03 10.44
CA SER A 81 2.54 -3.95 9.88
C SER A 81 1.67 -4.99 10.58
N TYR A 82 0.51 -4.59 11.08
CA TYR A 82 -0.41 -5.53 11.72
C TYR A 82 -1.15 -6.35 10.67
N ASN A 83 -1.28 -7.65 10.91
CA ASN A 83 -1.99 -8.53 10.01
C ASN A 83 -3.48 -8.19 10.01
N PHE A 84 -3.92 -7.53 8.95
CA PHE A 84 -5.33 -7.25 8.69
C PHE A 84 -5.99 -8.36 7.87
N LYS A 85 -5.26 -9.37 7.35
CA LYS A 85 -5.87 -10.50 6.64
C LYS A 85 -6.64 -11.32 7.67
N GLU A 86 -7.91 -10.95 7.83
CA GLU A 86 -8.78 -11.38 8.91
C GLU A 86 -8.95 -12.90 8.87
N LYS A 87 -8.88 -13.52 10.05
CA LYS A 87 -9.00 -14.97 10.21
C LYS A 87 -10.37 -15.38 10.76
N GLU A 88 -11.37 -14.49 10.68
CA GLU A 88 -12.75 -14.88 10.94
C GLU A 88 -13.19 -15.87 9.87
N SER A 89 -13.86 -16.95 10.28
CA SER A 89 -14.23 -18.08 9.40
C SER A 89 -15.12 -17.71 8.21
N ASN A 90 -15.69 -16.51 8.20
CA ASN A 90 -16.66 -16.04 7.22
C ASN A 90 -16.22 -14.76 6.50
N ILE A 91 -14.93 -14.41 6.56
CA ILE A 91 -14.34 -13.28 5.85
C ILE A 91 -13.13 -13.78 5.08
N GLU A 92 -13.15 -13.59 3.77
CA GLU A 92 -12.05 -13.95 2.89
C GLU A 92 -11.39 -12.68 2.32
N TYR A 93 -10.08 -12.70 2.15
CA TYR A 93 -9.32 -11.58 1.59
C TYR A 93 -8.84 -11.91 0.17
N PHE A 94 -9.09 -10.99 -0.76
CA PHE A 94 -8.67 -11.10 -2.16
C PHE A 94 -7.99 -9.82 -2.64
N GLU A 95 -6.80 -9.93 -3.22
CA GLU A 95 -6.17 -8.81 -3.93
C GLU A 95 -6.94 -8.51 -5.22
N ILE A 96 -6.96 -7.24 -5.66
CA ILE A 96 -7.76 -6.88 -6.85
C ILE A 96 -7.33 -7.65 -8.11
N VAL A 97 -6.03 -7.97 -8.20
CA VAL A 97 -5.48 -8.75 -9.32
C VAL A 97 -6.20 -10.06 -9.55
N LYS A 98 -6.72 -10.70 -8.49
CA LYS A 98 -7.49 -11.93 -8.65
C LYS A 98 -8.71 -11.70 -9.54
N PHE A 99 -9.51 -10.68 -9.25
CA PHE A 99 -10.71 -10.36 -10.02
C PHE A 99 -10.38 -9.96 -11.45
N ILE A 100 -9.29 -9.20 -11.62
CA ILE A 100 -8.79 -8.83 -12.96
C ILE A 100 -8.43 -10.09 -13.76
N MET A 101 -7.69 -11.04 -13.18
CA MET A 101 -7.27 -12.26 -13.88
C MET A 101 -8.43 -13.24 -14.11
N ASP A 102 -9.40 -13.30 -13.19
CA ASP A 102 -10.61 -14.11 -13.36
C ASP A 102 -11.44 -13.62 -14.56
N GLU A 103 -11.59 -12.30 -14.71
CA GLU A 103 -12.32 -11.69 -15.84
C GLU A 103 -11.50 -11.64 -17.14
N TYR A 104 -10.18 -11.47 -17.01
CA TYR A 104 -9.24 -11.31 -18.12
C TYR A 104 -8.09 -12.33 -18.07
N PRO A 105 -8.30 -13.57 -18.57
CA PRO A 105 -7.30 -14.65 -18.45
C PRO A 105 -5.94 -14.40 -19.11
N ASN A 106 -5.87 -13.45 -20.04
CA ASN A 106 -4.63 -13.07 -20.74
C ASN A 106 -3.90 -11.87 -20.08
N TYR A 107 -4.38 -11.41 -18.91
CA TYR A 107 -3.71 -10.38 -18.14
C TYR A 107 -2.43 -10.95 -17.51
N ASP A 108 -1.28 -10.38 -17.84
CA ASP A 108 0.01 -10.78 -17.30
C ASP A 108 0.28 -10.09 -15.97
N PHE A 109 0.44 -10.91 -14.93
CA PHE A 109 0.66 -10.46 -13.56
C PHE A 109 1.89 -9.55 -13.40
N ASN A 110 3.00 -9.86 -14.07
CA ASN A 110 4.27 -9.17 -13.81
C ASN A 110 4.37 -7.83 -14.54
N THR A 111 3.85 -7.78 -15.76
CA THR A 111 3.88 -6.59 -16.61
C THR A 111 2.67 -5.69 -16.40
N MET A 112 1.61 -6.21 -15.76
CA MET A 112 0.32 -5.55 -15.56
C MET A 112 -0.38 -5.17 -16.88
N LYS A 113 -0.19 -6.00 -17.90
CA LYS A 113 -0.70 -5.77 -19.27
C LYS A 113 -1.61 -6.88 -19.74
N ASN A 114 -2.47 -6.56 -20.70
CA ASN A 114 -3.21 -7.57 -21.45
C ASN A 114 -2.95 -7.40 -22.95
N GLU A 115 -2.16 -8.31 -23.52
CA GLU A 115 -1.66 -8.21 -24.89
C GLU A 115 -2.76 -8.30 -25.97
N ASN A 116 -3.93 -8.86 -25.63
CA ASN A 116 -4.98 -9.16 -26.61
C ASN A 116 -6.03 -8.05 -26.78
N ASN A 117 -6.25 -7.22 -25.76
CA ASN A 117 -7.34 -6.23 -25.76
C ASN A 117 -6.94 -4.85 -25.21
N GLY A 118 -5.68 -4.66 -24.82
CA GLY A 118 -5.19 -3.38 -24.28
C GLY A 118 -5.72 -3.03 -22.89
N LYS A 119 -6.37 -3.96 -22.17
CA LYS A 119 -6.82 -3.80 -20.78
C LYS A 119 -5.65 -3.94 -19.81
N ASP A 120 -4.69 -3.04 -19.93
CA ASP A 120 -3.63 -2.85 -18.96
C ASP A 120 -4.21 -2.40 -17.61
N TYR A 121 -3.43 -2.56 -16.54
CA TYR A 121 -3.76 -2.02 -15.23
C TYR A 121 -4.00 -0.50 -15.32
N SER A 122 -5.24 -0.13 -15.07
CA SER A 122 -5.77 1.21 -15.33
C SER A 122 -6.91 1.52 -14.38
N PHE A 123 -7.24 2.80 -14.29
CA PHE A 123 -8.41 3.27 -13.56
C PHE A 123 -9.68 2.62 -14.09
N GLU A 124 -9.85 2.62 -15.41
CA GLU A 124 -11.04 2.13 -16.10
C GLU A 124 -11.22 0.62 -15.91
N LEU A 125 -10.14 -0.16 -15.99
CA LEU A 125 -10.19 -1.60 -15.73
C LEU A 125 -10.64 -1.89 -14.28
N CYS A 126 -10.08 -1.19 -13.30
CA CYS A 126 -10.45 -1.41 -11.91
C CYS A 126 -11.89 -0.97 -11.65
N LEU A 127 -12.32 0.15 -12.23
CA LEU A 127 -13.69 0.65 -12.14
C LEU A 127 -14.68 -0.39 -12.67
N GLU A 128 -14.42 -0.96 -13.85
CA GLU A 128 -15.25 -2.01 -14.46
C GLU A 128 -15.38 -3.25 -13.57
N ILE A 129 -14.26 -3.71 -12.99
CA ILE A 129 -14.28 -4.83 -12.04
C ILE A 129 -15.16 -4.50 -10.82
N LEU A 130 -15.04 -3.30 -10.25
CA LEU A 130 -15.81 -2.89 -9.08
C LEU A 130 -17.31 -2.67 -9.38
N GLU A 131 -17.63 -2.21 -10.58
CA GLU A 131 -19.02 -2.10 -11.09
C GLU A 131 -19.66 -3.48 -11.19
N ASN A 132 -18.94 -4.49 -11.71
CA ASN A 132 -19.41 -5.87 -11.80
C ASN A 132 -19.63 -6.53 -10.43
N LEU A 133 -18.93 -6.04 -9.40
CA LEU A 133 -19.16 -6.43 -8.00
C LEU A 133 -20.35 -5.69 -7.35
N ASN A 134 -21.13 -4.93 -8.14
CA ASN A 134 -22.36 -4.22 -7.76
C ASN A 134 -22.20 -3.27 -6.56
N GLY A 135 -21.06 -2.59 -6.45
CA GLY A 135 -20.74 -1.78 -5.27
C GLY A 135 -20.55 -0.30 -5.59
N GLU A 136 -21.63 0.51 -5.57
CA GLU A 136 -21.50 1.99 -5.53
C GLU A 136 -20.53 2.41 -4.40
N LYS A 137 -20.63 1.73 -3.26
CA LYS A 137 -19.73 1.91 -2.13
C LYS A 137 -18.28 1.56 -2.43
N LEU A 138 -18.03 0.50 -3.22
CA LEU A 138 -16.68 0.11 -3.63
C LEU A 138 -16.05 1.17 -4.54
N ILE A 139 -16.85 1.76 -5.42
CA ILE A 139 -16.39 2.86 -6.28
C ILE A 139 -16.02 4.06 -5.41
N GLU A 140 -16.84 4.42 -4.42
CA GLU A 140 -16.53 5.49 -3.47
C GLU A 140 -15.19 5.25 -2.75
N ASP A 141 -14.99 4.04 -2.21
CA ASP A 141 -13.76 3.68 -1.49
C ASP A 141 -12.54 3.60 -2.44
N TYR A 142 -12.74 3.22 -3.70
CA TYR A 142 -11.72 3.27 -4.74
C TYR A 142 -11.26 4.70 -5.04
N ILE A 143 -12.19 5.64 -5.18
CA ILE A 143 -11.88 7.07 -5.34
C ILE A 143 -11.16 7.61 -4.10
N ARG A 144 -11.58 7.21 -2.89
CA ARG A 144 -10.89 7.58 -1.63
C ARG A 144 -9.45 7.07 -1.60
N MET A 145 -9.20 5.84 -2.04
CA MET A 145 -7.83 5.30 -2.16
C MET A 145 -6.98 6.14 -3.11
N ILE A 146 -7.50 6.51 -4.28
CA ILE A 146 -6.77 7.33 -5.26
C ILE A 146 -6.46 8.72 -4.69
N LEU A 147 -7.44 9.36 -4.03
CA LEU A 147 -7.24 10.66 -3.38
C LEU A 147 -6.20 10.58 -2.25
N PHE A 148 -6.22 9.50 -1.48
CA PHE A 148 -5.24 9.24 -0.44
C PHE A 148 -3.83 9.06 -1.02
N ASP A 149 -3.68 8.23 -2.06
CA ASP A 149 -2.40 8.04 -2.77
C ASP A 149 -1.89 9.35 -3.40
N ALA A 150 -2.80 10.20 -3.89
CA ALA A 150 -2.47 11.55 -4.38
C ALA A 150 -1.90 12.44 -3.28
N LEU A 151 -2.50 12.41 -2.09
CA LEU A 151 -2.11 13.22 -0.94
C LEU A 151 -0.72 12.83 -0.42
N ILE A 152 -0.44 11.53 -0.34
CA ILE A 152 0.86 11.04 0.16
C ILE A 152 1.91 10.87 -0.94
N GLY A 153 1.51 11.04 -2.20
CA GLY A 153 2.38 10.86 -3.37
C GLY A 153 2.88 9.42 -3.50
N ASN A 154 2.00 8.43 -3.35
CA ASN A 154 2.37 7.01 -3.45
C ASN A 154 2.62 6.61 -4.90
N SER A 155 3.83 6.20 -5.25
CA SER A 155 4.16 5.86 -6.64
C SER A 155 4.00 4.39 -7.03
N ASP A 156 3.50 3.53 -6.14
CA ASP A 156 3.54 2.06 -6.32
C ASP A 156 2.23 1.37 -5.92
N ARG A 157 1.08 2.01 -6.16
CA ARG A 157 -0.24 1.37 -6.02
C ARG A 157 -0.50 0.39 -7.15
N HIS A 158 0.19 -0.74 -7.14
CA HIS A 158 -0.02 -1.83 -8.09
C HIS A 158 -1.20 -2.72 -7.67
N HIS A 159 -1.70 -3.52 -8.61
CA HIS A 159 -2.81 -4.47 -8.49
C HIS A 159 -2.72 -5.55 -7.38
N SER A 160 -1.60 -5.63 -6.65
CA SER A 160 -1.44 -6.52 -5.48
C SER A 160 -1.24 -5.75 -4.16
N ASN A 161 -1.25 -4.41 -4.20
CA ASN A 161 -1.12 -3.53 -3.04
C ASN A 161 -2.48 -3.02 -2.52
N TRP A 162 -3.58 -3.64 -2.96
CA TRP A 162 -4.90 -3.40 -2.41
C TRP A 162 -5.82 -4.57 -2.75
N GLY A 163 -6.93 -4.66 -2.04
CA GLY A 163 -7.83 -5.79 -2.15
C GLY A 163 -9.16 -5.56 -1.44
N LEU A 164 -9.99 -6.59 -1.51
CA LEU A 164 -11.33 -6.60 -0.98
C LEU A 164 -11.47 -7.75 0.02
N TYR A 165 -12.29 -7.54 1.04
CA TYR A 165 -12.88 -8.62 1.81
C TYR A 165 -14.16 -9.10 1.15
N ASN A 166 -14.40 -10.41 1.17
CA ASN A 166 -15.73 -10.98 0.95
C ASN A 166 -16.30 -11.43 2.30
N LYS A 167 -17.49 -10.94 2.65
CA LYS A 167 -18.28 -11.42 3.78
C LYS A 167 -19.69 -11.75 3.32
N ARG A 168 -19.98 -13.06 3.18
CA ARG A 168 -21.28 -13.58 2.73
C ARG A 168 -21.70 -12.96 1.38
N ASP A 169 -20.84 -13.10 0.37
CA ASP A 169 -21.05 -12.63 -1.00
C ASP A 169 -21.19 -11.11 -1.14
N LYS A 170 -20.72 -10.37 -0.14
CA LYS A 170 -20.61 -8.90 -0.18
C LYS A 170 -19.17 -8.50 -0.07
N TYR A 171 -18.74 -7.66 -1.00
CA TYR A 171 -17.38 -7.15 -1.05
C TYR A 171 -17.24 -5.81 -0.31
N TYR A 172 -16.13 -5.62 0.37
CA TYR A 172 -15.75 -4.39 1.07
C TYR A 172 -14.27 -4.12 0.82
N PHE A 173 -13.85 -2.85 0.81
CA PHE A 173 -12.43 -2.55 0.76
C PHE A 173 -11.71 -3.08 2.00
N ALA A 174 -10.59 -3.79 1.78
CA ALA A 174 -9.65 -4.09 2.85
C ALA A 174 -8.87 -2.80 3.22
N PRO A 175 -8.30 -2.72 4.44
CA PRO A 175 -7.44 -1.60 4.81
C PRO A 175 -6.34 -1.41 3.78
N LEU A 176 -6.06 -0.16 3.37
CA LEU A 176 -4.97 0.13 2.45
C LEU A 176 -3.62 -0.21 3.11
N TYR A 177 -2.68 -0.71 2.34
CA TYR A 177 -1.37 -1.13 2.87
C TYR A 177 -0.26 -0.88 1.85
N ASP A 178 0.99 -1.14 2.27
CA ASP A 178 2.23 -0.94 1.51
C ASP A 178 2.40 0.47 0.93
N HIS A 179 2.49 1.47 1.82
CA HIS A 179 2.69 2.87 1.46
C HIS A 179 4.17 3.28 1.45
N SER A 180 5.09 2.31 1.53
CA SER A 180 6.53 2.51 1.57
C SER A 180 7.06 3.53 0.53
N PRO A 181 6.66 3.50 -0.76
CA PRO A 181 7.16 4.42 -1.78
C PRO A 181 6.34 5.72 -1.85
N SER A 182 6.13 6.36 -0.70
CA SER A 182 5.38 7.62 -0.56
C SER A 182 6.21 8.68 0.17
N LEU A 183 5.72 9.93 0.20
CA LEU A 183 6.21 11.00 1.08
C LEU A 183 7.72 11.29 0.98
N GLY A 184 8.32 11.06 -0.20
CA GLY A 184 9.76 11.28 -0.39
C GLY A 184 10.63 10.28 0.39
N PHE A 185 10.20 9.02 0.50
CA PHE A 185 10.91 7.95 1.22
C PHE A 185 12.40 7.82 0.88
N ASN A 186 12.85 8.28 -0.30
CA ASN A 186 14.25 8.19 -0.76
C ASN A 186 15.03 9.50 -0.61
N LEU A 187 14.49 10.51 0.07
CA LEU A 187 15.18 11.78 0.28
C LEU A 187 16.27 11.67 1.34
N THR A 188 17.47 12.13 0.99
CA THR A 188 18.59 12.29 1.93
C THR A 188 18.37 13.51 2.83
N ASP A 189 19.08 13.60 3.96
CA ASP A 189 18.95 14.72 4.91
C ASP A 189 19.18 16.09 4.24
N LYS A 190 20.14 16.16 3.32
CA LYS A 190 20.38 17.37 2.53
C LYS A 190 19.15 17.74 1.68
N LYS A 191 18.54 16.75 1.02
CA LYS A 191 17.34 16.96 0.20
C LYS A 191 16.11 17.27 1.04
N ILE A 192 15.97 16.72 2.25
CA ILE A 192 14.89 17.07 3.19
C ILE A 192 14.98 18.55 3.59
N LYS A 193 16.18 19.06 3.89
CA LYS A 193 16.38 20.49 4.19
C LYS A 193 16.00 21.38 3.01
N GLN A 194 16.24 20.93 1.78
CA GLN A 194 15.80 21.64 0.58
C GLN A 194 14.29 21.54 0.39
N PHE A 195 13.71 20.36 0.58
CA PHE A 195 12.28 20.09 0.49
C PHE A 195 11.51 21.05 1.41
N TYR A 196 11.94 21.24 2.65
CA TYR A 196 11.28 22.17 3.57
C TYR A 196 11.27 23.64 3.09
N LYS A 197 12.25 24.06 2.27
CA LYS A 197 12.44 25.45 1.87
C LYS A 197 11.91 25.79 0.49
N ASP A 198 11.77 24.81 -0.39
CA ASP A 198 11.48 25.03 -1.81
C ASP A 198 10.16 24.35 -2.21
N LYS A 199 9.11 25.16 -2.35
CA LYS A 199 7.78 24.71 -2.78
C LYS A 199 7.78 24.04 -4.16
N ARG A 200 8.66 24.45 -5.09
CA ARG A 200 8.77 23.79 -6.39
C ARG A 200 9.37 22.40 -6.22
N TYR A 201 10.36 22.26 -5.35
CA TYR A 201 10.93 20.96 -5.04
C TYR A 201 9.95 20.05 -4.30
N GLN A 202 9.15 20.59 -3.37
CA GLN A 202 8.05 19.84 -2.74
C GLN A 202 7.09 19.29 -3.79
N ASN A 203 6.63 20.16 -4.69
CA ASN A 203 5.73 19.75 -5.77
C ASN A 203 6.36 18.72 -6.71
N SER A 204 7.67 18.83 -6.96
CA SER A 204 8.40 17.85 -7.77
C SER A 204 8.39 16.47 -7.12
N VAL A 205 8.67 16.40 -5.82
CA VAL A 205 8.68 15.14 -5.05
C VAL A 205 7.29 14.55 -4.94
N LEU A 206 6.31 15.30 -4.46
CA LEU A 206 4.97 14.77 -4.11
C LEU A 206 4.03 14.60 -5.30
N TYR A 207 4.23 15.35 -6.39
CA TYR A 207 3.28 15.37 -7.51
C TYR A 207 3.90 14.98 -8.85
N SER A 208 5.03 15.59 -9.25
CA SER A 208 5.57 15.36 -10.59
C SER A 208 6.30 14.02 -10.73
N ASN A 209 7.00 13.59 -9.67
CA ASN A 209 7.77 12.34 -9.66
C ASN A 209 6.99 11.18 -9.03
N SER A 210 6.00 11.46 -8.19
CA SER A 210 5.06 10.47 -7.65
C SER A 210 3.92 10.19 -8.62
N LYS A 211 4.22 9.44 -9.68
CA LYS A 211 3.26 9.04 -10.71
C LYS A 211 2.43 7.86 -10.22
N SER A 212 1.17 7.80 -10.64
CA SER A 212 0.32 6.63 -10.39
C SER A 212 0.67 5.50 -11.35
N LEU A 213 0.56 4.26 -10.87
CA LEU A 213 0.56 3.08 -11.73
C LEU A 213 -0.78 2.86 -12.44
N LEU A 214 -1.86 3.46 -11.92
CA LEU A 214 -3.16 3.47 -12.60
C LEU A 214 -3.07 4.39 -13.83
N LYS A 215 -3.12 3.78 -15.01
CA LYS A 215 -3.25 4.50 -16.28
C LYS A 215 -4.65 5.06 -16.47
N ILE A 216 -4.77 6.09 -17.32
CA ILE A 216 -6.05 6.65 -17.78
C ILE A 216 -5.98 6.92 -19.27
N LYS A 217 -7.05 6.58 -20.01
CA LYS A 217 -7.21 6.91 -21.44
C LYS A 217 -5.92 6.68 -22.25
N ASP A 218 -5.31 5.50 -22.08
CA ASP A 218 -4.07 5.06 -22.73
C ASP A 218 -2.82 5.92 -22.48
N LYS A 219 -2.84 6.79 -21.46
CA LYS A 219 -1.65 7.55 -21.08
C LYS A 219 -0.62 6.63 -20.42
N ASN A 220 0.60 6.66 -20.98
CA ASN A 220 1.76 5.97 -20.40
C ASN A 220 2.25 6.58 -19.08
N ILE A 221 1.87 7.83 -18.78
CA ILE A 221 2.23 8.53 -17.55
C ILE A 221 0.99 9.22 -17.00
N THR A 222 0.61 8.88 -15.78
CA THR A 222 -0.54 9.45 -15.09
C THR A 222 -0.11 10.02 -13.75
N LYS A 223 -0.46 11.27 -13.46
CA LYS A 223 -0.36 11.82 -12.11
C LYS A 223 -1.65 11.52 -11.38
N HIS A 224 -1.58 11.29 -10.07
CA HIS A 224 -2.79 11.01 -9.27
C HIS A 224 -3.88 12.07 -9.42
N PHE A 225 -3.50 13.36 -9.38
CA PHE A 225 -4.46 14.45 -9.57
C PHE A 225 -5.05 14.56 -10.97
N ASP A 226 -4.50 13.86 -11.95
CA ASP A 226 -5.11 13.78 -13.29
C ASP A 226 -6.13 12.64 -13.38
N ILE A 227 -6.22 11.76 -12.36
CA ILE A 227 -7.24 10.70 -12.25
C ILE A 227 -8.55 11.22 -11.68
N VAL A 228 -8.45 12.20 -10.78
CA VAL A 228 -9.59 12.72 -10.02
C VAL A 228 -10.16 14.02 -10.59
N LYS A 229 -9.73 14.43 -11.79
CA LYS A 229 -10.22 15.62 -12.52
C LYS A 229 -11.20 15.20 -13.61
#